data_AF-A0A2D8BTF2-F1
#
_entry.id   AF-A0A2D8BTF2-F1
#
_cell.length_a   1.000
_cell.length_b   1.000
_cell.length_c   1.000
_cell.angle_alpha   90.00
_cell.angle_beta   90.00
_cell.angle_gamma   90.00
#
_symmetry.space_group_name_H-M   'P 1'
#
loop_
_entity.id
_entity.type
_entity.pdbx_description
1 polymer ?
#
loop_
_entity_poly.entity_id
_entity_poly.type
_entity_poly.pdbx_seq_one_letter_code
_entity_poly.pdbx_strand_id
1 'polypeptide(L)'
;MADNKMTEKKLQKGSQYEHLDIDNNGIITDGEMAIAQKMEQLQHQREMNQNLDKMQDQQRMMAWVAMGSMVLFVVAMMTPFIDVDRVNQLSGFLNTFFVSQAAVVSVFMGATAYSKRNNDLSVQSK
;
A
#
# COMPACT_ATOMS: atom_id res chain seq x y z
N MET A 1 41.57 -27.18 -38.00
CA MET A 1 40.09 -27.21 -37.84
C MET A 1 39.82 -27.88 -36.51
N ALA A 2 39.71 -27.11 -35.42
CA ALA A 2 39.41 -27.64 -34.09
C ALA A 2 37.92 -27.41 -33.82
N ASP A 3 37.18 -28.51 -33.81
CA ASP A 3 35.74 -28.60 -33.56
C ASP A 3 35.48 -28.24 -32.08
N ASN A 4 35.08 -26.99 -31.83
CA ASN A 4 34.67 -26.56 -30.49
C ASN A 4 33.18 -26.89 -30.30
N LYS A 5 32.91 -28.13 -29.88
CA LYS A 5 31.58 -28.55 -29.40
C LYS A 5 31.18 -27.69 -28.20
N MET A 6 30.37 -26.68 -28.44
CA MET A 6 29.63 -25.94 -27.43
C MET A 6 28.76 -26.94 -26.66
N THR A 7 29.25 -27.40 -25.51
CA THR A 7 28.50 -28.26 -24.61
C THR A 7 27.48 -27.39 -23.88
N GLU A 8 26.24 -27.46 -24.33
CA GLU A 8 25.09 -26.79 -23.70
C GLU A 8 24.99 -27.23 -22.23
N LYS A 9 25.04 -26.26 -21.32
CA LYS A 9 24.91 -26.49 -19.88
C LYS A 9 23.45 -26.81 -19.57
N LYS A 10 23.17 -28.08 -19.33
CA LYS A 10 21.84 -28.56 -18.94
C LYS A 10 21.59 -28.33 -17.45
N LEU A 11 20.37 -27.93 -17.11
CA LEU A 11 19.92 -27.75 -15.73
C LEU A 11 19.93 -29.08 -14.97
N GLN A 12 20.36 -29.06 -13.71
CA GLN A 12 20.26 -30.21 -12.82
C GLN A 12 18.79 -30.47 -12.48
N LYS A 13 18.40 -31.75 -12.55
CA LYS A 13 17.04 -32.21 -12.16
C LYS A 13 16.75 -31.79 -10.72
N GLY A 14 15.71 -30.98 -10.52
CA GLY A 14 15.32 -30.40 -9.23
C GLY A 14 15.85 -28.97 -8.95
N SER A 15 16.36 -28.25 -9.95
CA SER A 15 16.77 -26.85 -9.80
C SER A 15 15.57 -25.94 -9.53
N GLN A 16 15.73 -24.89 -8.70
CA GLN A 16 14.68 -23.92 -8.39
C GLN A 16 14.07 -23.25 -9.63
N TYR A 17 14.78 -23.30 -10.76
CA TYR A 17 14.39 -22.71 -12.03
C TYR A 17 13.73 -23.70 -13.01
N GLU A 18 13.51 -24.97 -12.65
CA GLU A 18 12.77 -25.93 -13.50
C GLU A 18 11.34 -25.44 -13.82
N HIS A 19 10.75 -24.62 -12.96
CA HIS A 19 9.43 -24.02 -13.21
C HIS A 19 9.43 -22.96 -14.33
N LEU A 20 10.61 -22.49 -14.75
CA LEU A 20 10.80 -21.49 -15.81
C LEU A 20 11.02 -22.11 -17.19
N ASP A 21 11.27 -23.42 -17.25
CA ASP A 21 11.44 -24.19 -18.47
C ASP A 21 10.05 -24.55 -19.03
N ILE A 22 9.55 -23.74 -19.96
CA ILE A 22 8.18 -23.83 -20.47
C ILE A 22 8.08 -24.96 -21.50
N ASP A 23 9.17 -25.25 -22.20
CA ASP A 23 9.23 -26.28 -23.24
C ASP A 23 9.82 -27.63 -22.77
N ASN A 24 10.21 -27.72 -21.49
CA ASN A 24 10.79 -28.92 -20.84
C ASN A 24 12.02 -29.47 -21.57
N ASN A 25 12.81 -28.60 -22.21
CA ASN A 25 13.99 -29.00 -22.96
C ASN A 25 15.26 -29.12 -22.08
N GLY A 26 15.20 -28.68 -20.82
CA GLY A 26 16.29 -28.70 -19.85
C GLY A 26 17.29 -27.53 -19.95
N ILE A 27 16.98 -26.50 -20.75
CA ILE A 27 17.77 -25.30 -21.03
C ILE A 27 16.85 -24.08 -20.97
N ILE A 28 16.99 -23.28 -19.91
CA ILE A 28 16.28 -22.00 -19.80
C ILE A 28 16.89 -21.02 -20.81
N THR A 29 16.06 -20.57 -21.74
CA THR A 29 16.41 -19.56 -22.72
C THR A 29 16.19 -18.16 -22.14
N ASP A 30 16.97 -17.16 -22.55
CA ASP A 30 16.83 -15.75 -22.12
C ASP A 30 15.41 -15.20 -22.32
N GLY A 31 14.69 -15.69 -23.34
CA GLY A 31 13.29 -15.37 -23.59
C GLY A 31 12.33 -15.89 -22.52
N GLU A 32 12.57 -17.07 -21.95
CA GLU A 32 11.75 -17.65 -20.89
C GLU A 32 11.97 -16.92 -19.57
N MET A 33 13.22 -16.55 -19.26
CA MET A 33 13.53 -15.67 -18.12
C MET A 33 12.88 -14.28 -18.26
N ALA A 34 12.87 -13.71 -19.47
CA ALA A 34 12.22 -12.42 -19.70
C ALA A 34 10.70 -12.47 -19.50
N ILE A 35 10.06 -13.58 -19.91
CA ILE A 35 8.62 -13.80 -19.71
C ILE A 35 8.31 -13.97 -18.22
N ALA A 36 9.12 -14.76 -17.50
CA ALA A 36 8.95 -14.97 -16.08
C ALA A 36 9.14 -13.70 -15.26
N GLN A 37 10.20 -12.92 -15.52
CA GLN A 37 10.41 -11.62 -14.89
C GLN A 37 9.25 -10.66 -15.15
N LYS A 38 8.73 -10.64 -16.38
CA LYS A 38 7.56 -9.82 -16.73
C LYS A 38 6.31 -10.30 -15.99
N MET A 39 6.14 -11.61 -15.83
CA MET A 39 5.01 -12.19 -15.10
C MET A 39 5.08 -11.89 -13.60
N GLU A 40 6.26 -12.01 -12.98
CA GLU A 40 6.50 -11.65 -11.58
C GLU A 40 6.25 -10.16 -11.34
N GLN A 41 6.73 -9.28 -12.22
CA GLN A 41 6.48 -7.83 -12.13
C GLN A 41 4.98 -7.51 -12.22
N LEU A 42 4.25 -8.16 -13.13
CA LEU A 42 2.81 -7.97 -13.27
C LEU A 42 2.04 -8.50 -12.06
N GLN A 43 2.45 -9.64 -11.50
CA GLN A 43 1.85 -10.19 -10.28
C GLN A 43 2.11 -9.26 -9.08
N HIS A 44 3.35 -8.82 -8.89
CA HIS A 44 3.72 -7.91 -7.82
C HIS A 44 2.94 -6.58 -7.89
N GLN A 45 2.78 -6.04 -9.09
CA GLN A 45 2.02 -4.80 -9.29
C GLN A 45 0.52 -4.97 -9.00
N ARG A 46 -0.06 -6.13 -9.34
CA ARG A 46 -1.46 -6.46 -8.99
C ARG A 46 -1.65 -6.59 -7.48
N GLU A 47 -0.71 -7.23 -6.79
CA GLU A 47 -0.76 -7.39 -5.33
C GLU A 47 -0.65 -6.04 -4.60
N MET A 48 0.23 -5.14 -5.07
CA MET A 48 0.30 -3.78 -4.54
C MET A 48 -1.04 -3.05 -4.67
N ASN A 49 -1.66 -3.10 -5.85
CA ASN A 49 -2.94 -2.43 -6.09
C ASN A 49 -4.06 -2.99 -5.21
N GLN A 50 -4.12 -4.31 -5.05
CA GLN A 50 -5.10 -4.95 -4.15
C GLN A 50 -4.89 -4.57 -2.69
N ASN A 51 -3.65 -4.38 -2.25
CA ASN A 51 -3.37 -3.94 -0.88
C ASN A 51 -3.75 -2.47 -0.67
N LEU A 52 -3.50 -1.60 -1.66
CA LEU A 52 -3.88 -0.20 -1.61
C LEU A 52 -5.39 0.01 -1.50
N ASP A 53 -6.19 -0.78 -2.22
CA ASP A 53 -7.66 -0.71 -2.13
C ASP A 53 -8.16 -1.17 -0.75
N LYS A 54 -7.61 -2.27 -0.22
CA LYS A 54 -7.94 -2.74 1.13
C LYS A 54 -7.59 -1.72 2.21
N MET A 55 -6.45 -1.04 2.07
CA MET A 55 -6.04 0.01 3.00
C MET A 55 -6.97 1.22 2.96
N GLN A 56 -7.47 1.61 1.78
CA GLN A 56 -8.43 2.70 1.64
C GLN A 56 -9.77 2.38 2.30
N ASP A 57 -10.29 1.16 2.12
CA ASP A 57 -11.54 0.73 2.75
C ASP A 57 -11.41 0.71 4.28
N GLN A 58 -10.27 0.26 4.81
CA GLN A 58 -9.98 0.32 6.24
C GLN A 58 -9.88 1.77 6.73
N GLN A 59 -9.21 2.67 6.00
CA GLN A 59 -9.14 4.09 6.36
C GLN A 59 -10.52 4.74 6.39
N ARG A 60 -11.42 4.36 5.47
CA ARG A 60 -12.79 4.88 5.42
C ARG A 60 -13.62 4.43 6.62
N MET A 61 -13.52 3.16 6.98
CA MET A 61 -14.19 2.61 8.17
C MET A 61 -13.65 3.25 9.46
N MET A 62 -12.32 3.35 9.59
CA MET A 62 -11.68 4.01 10.74
C MET A 62 -12.07 5.49 10.84
N ALA A 63 -12.08 6.21 9.71
CA ALA A 63 -12.50 7.60 9.66
C ALA A 63 -13.97 7.76 10.08
N TRP A 64 -14.86 6.86 9.67
CA TRP A 64 -16.28 6.93 10.03
C TRP A 64 -16.51 6.71 11.52
N VAL A 65 -15.83 5.74 12.12
CA VAL A 65 -15.85 5.51 13.58
C VAL A 65 -15.28 6.71 14.33
N ALA A 66 -14.15 7.26 13.87
CA ALA A 66 -13.54 8.43 14.48
C ALA A 66 -14.44 9.66 14.42
N MET A 67 -15.01 9.97 13.24
CA MET A 67 -15.97 11.06 13.07
C MET A 67 -17.20 10.87 13.96
N GLY A 68 -17.75 9.66 14.03
CA GLY A 68 -18.86 9.33 14.93
C GLY A 68 -18.49 9.55 16.40
N SER A 69 -17.31 9.11 16.84
CA SER A 69 -16.85 9.28 18.22
C SER A 69 -16.65 10.76 18.61
N MET A 70 -16.22 11.60 17.67
CA MET A 70 -15.97 13.02 17.92
C MET A 70 -17.28 13.79 18.10
N VAL A 71 -18.29 13.46 17.28
CA VAL A 71 -19.65 14.00 17.45
C VAL A 71 -20.24 13.53 18.78
N LEU A 72 -20.11 12.25 19.11
CA LEU A 72 -20.61 11.68 20.35
C LEU A 72 -19.91 12.29 21.58
N PHE A 73 -18.62 12.59 21.49
CA PHE A 73 -17.86 13.30 22.52
C PHE A 73 -18.39 14.72 22.76
N VAL A 74 -18.64 15.50 21.71
CA VAL A 74 -19.21 16.86 21.84
C VAL A 74 -20.60 16.82 22.46
N VAL A 75 -21.44 15.87 22.03
CA VAL A 75 -22.78 15.68 22.61
C VAL A 75 -22.69 15.28 24.08
N ALA A 76 -21.78 14.37 24.44
CA ALA A 76 -21.53 13.99 25.83
C ALA A 76 -21.06 15.19 26.66
N MET A 77 -20.23 16.07 26.10
CA MET A 77 -19.75 17.27 26.77
C MET A 77 -20.86 18.30 27.04
N MET A 78 -21.90 18.32 26.22
CA MET A 78 -23.09 19.15 26.42
C MET A 78 -24.10 18.56 27.41
N THR A 79 -23.85 17.37 27.97
CA THR A 79 -24.71 16.82 29.02
C THR A 79 -24.47 17.51 30.36
N PRO A 80 -25.49 17.67 31.23
CA PRO A 80 -25.38 18.42 32.48
C PRO A 80 -24.50 17.74 33.55
N PHE A 81 -23.89 16.60 33.25
CA PHE A 81 -22.99 15.88 34.15
C PHE A 81 -21.60 16.52 34.26
N ILE A 82 -21.24 17.40 33.33
CA ILE A 82 -19.93 18.05 33.28
C ILE A 82 -20.08 19.52 33.68
N ASP A 83 -19.29 19.92 34.67
CA ASP A 83 -19.33 21.27 35.23
C ASP A 83 -18.80 22.31 34.22
N VAL A 84 -19.61 23.32 33.92
CA VAL A 84 -19.37 24.28 32.82
C VAL A 84 -18.10 25.10 33.07
N ASP A 85 -17.74 25.32 34.33
CA ASP A 85 -16.51 26.03 34.72
C ASP A 85 -15.24 25.25 34.36
N ARG A 86 -15.25 23.92 34.51
CA ARG A 86 -14.11 23.08 34.10
C ARG A 86 -13.97 23.02 32.58
N VAL A 87 -15.10 23.03 31.87
CA VAL A 87 -15.14 23.10 30.41
C VAL A 87 -14.55 24.41 29.91
N ASN A 88 -14.92 25.54 30.51
CA ASN A 88 -14.40 26.85 30.12
C ASN A 88 -12.90 26.99 30.35
N GLN A 89 -12.38 26.44 31.47
CA GLN A 89 -10.95 26.42 31.75
C GLN A 89 -10.16 25.58 30.73
N LEU A 90 -10.76 24.48 30.23
CA LEU A 90 -10.13 23.62 29.23
C LEU A 90 -10.39 24.05 27.77
N SER A 91 -11.38 24.91 27.50
CA SER A 91 -11.80 25.29 26.15
C SER A 91 -10.64 25.83 25.29
N GLY A 92 -9.79 26.68 25.88
CA GLY A 92 -8.60 27.20 25.20
C GLY A 92 -7.60 26.11 24.79
N PHE A 93 -7.38 25.11 25.66
CA PHE A 93 -6.51 23.97 25.38
C PHE A 93 -7.15 23.00 24.37
N LEU A 94 -8.45 22.74 24.49
CA LEU A 94 -9.21 21.85 23.60
C LEU A 94 -9.16 22.35 22.16
N ASN A 95 -9.26 23.66 21.93
CA ASN A 95 -9.19 24.22 20.58
C ASN A 95 -7.82 23.96 19.93
N THR A 96 -6.71 24.20 20.66
CA THR A 96 -5.36 23.90 20.17
C THR A 96 -5.16 22.40 19.95
N PHE A 97 -5.72 21.55 20.82
CA PHE A 97 -5.67 20.10 20.67
C PHE A 97 -6.40 19.62 19.40
N PHE A 98 -7.59 20.14 19.12
CA PHE A 98 -8.32 19.81 17.89
C PHE A 98 -7.61 20.28 16.62
N VAL A 99 -7.04 21.48 16.62
CA VAL A 99 -6.23 21.99 15.50
C VAL A 99 -5.00 21.11 15.28
N SER A 100 -4.34 20.67 16.35
CA SER A 100 -3.19 19.76 16.25
C SER A 100 -3.57 18.39 15.66
N GLN A 101 -4.67 17.79 16.12
CA GLN A 101 -5.17 16.53 15.57
C GLN A 101 -5.52 16.66 14.08
N ALA A 102 -6.20 17.74 13.68
CA ALA A 102 -6.52 18.00 12.29
C ALA A 102 -5.27 18.18 11.41
N ALA A 103 -4.21 18.81 11.93
CA ALA A 103 -2.95 18.96 11.23
C ALA A 103 -2.24 17.62 10.98
N VAL A 104 -2.23 16.72 11.96
CA VAL A 104 -1.64 15.38 11.79
C VAL A 104 -2.39 14.62 10.70
N VAL A 105 -3.73 14.61 10.76
CA VAL A 105 -4.56 13.92 9.77
C VAL A 105 -4.37 14.48 8.36
N SER A 106 -4.31 15.81 8.21
CA SER A 106 -4.14 16.45 6.90
C SER A 106 -2.78 16.14 6.27
N VAL A 107 -1.71 16.05 7.08
CA VAL A 107 -0.38 15.64 6.61
C VAL A 107 -0.39 14.19 6.14
N PHE A 108 -0.95 13.27 6.93
CA PHE A 108 -0.99 11.84 6.56
C PHE A 108 -1.87 11.59 5.33
N MET A 109 -3.06 12.18 5.26
CA MET A 109 -3.95 12.04 4.09
C MET A 109 -3.36 12.73 2.86
N GLY A 110 -2.74 13.90 3.02
CA GLY A 110 -2.07 14.63 1.95
C GLY A 110 -0.89 13.85 1.36
N ALA A 111 -0.04 13.28 2.22
CA ALA A 111 1.07 12.42 1.79
C ALA A 111 0.56 11.18 1.03
N THR A 112 -0.48 10.53 1.53
CA THR A 112 -1.09 9.35 0.89
C THR A 112 -1.68 9.69 -0.48
N ALA A 113 -2.40 10.81 -0.60
CA ALA A 113 -2.96 11.27 -1.87
C ALA A 113 -1.86 11.64 -2.89
N TYR A 114 -0.77 12.27 -2.44
CA TYR A 114 0.38 12.59 -3.29
C TYR A 114 1.05 11.33 -3.83
N SER A 115 1.30 10.33 -2.98
CA SER A 115 1.86 9.04 -3.40
C SER A 115 0.96 8.30 -4.39
N LYS A 116 -0.37 8.35 -4.19
CA LYS A 116 -1.33 7.75 -5.13
C LYS A 116 -1.27 8.42 -6.51
N ARG A 117 -1.25 9.76 -6.55
CA ARG A 117 -1.18 10.53 -7.81
C ARG A 117 0.09 10.23 -8.61
N ASN A 118 1.24 10.07 -7.95
CA ASN A 118 2.48 9.72 -8.65
C ASN A 118 2.45 8.31 -9.26
N ASN A 119 1.78 7.35 -8.61
CA ASN A 119 1.60 6.00 -9.17
C ASN A 119 0.66 6.00 -10.39
N ASP A 120 -0.44 6.77 -10.38
CA ASP A 120 -1.35 6.86 -11.53
C ASP A 120 -0.65 7.47 -12.77
N LEU A 121 0.22 8.46 -12.56
CA LEU A 121 0.99 9.10 -13.63
C LEU A 121 2.03 8.16 -14.28
N SER A 122 2.66 7.29 -13.50
CA SER A 122 3.65 6.33 -14.03
C SER A 122 3.00 5.20 -14.85
N VAL A 123 1.74 4.88 -14.56
CA VAL A 123 0.94 3.90 -15.32
C VAL A 123 0.47 4.48 -16.66
N GLN A 124 0.18 5.79 -16.73
CA GLN A 124 -0.32 6.43 -17.95
C GLN A 124 0.79 6.82 -18.95
N SER A 125 2.06 6.86 -18.53
CA SER A 125 3.20 7.24 -19.39
C SER A 125 3.83 6.07 -20.17
N LYS A 126 3.14 4.92 -20.27
CA LYS A 126 3.54 3.76 -21.09
C LYS A 126 2.47 3.47 -22.12
#